data_AF-C6PSY1-F1
#
_entry.id   AF-C6PSY1-F1
#
_cell.length_a   1.000
_cell.length_b   1.000
_cell.length_c   1.000
_cell.angle_alpha   90.00
_cell.angle_beta   90.00
_cell.angle_gamma   90.00
#
_symmetry.space_group_name_H-M   'P 1'
#
loop_
_entity.id
_entity.type
_entity.pdbx_description
1 polymer ?
#
loop_
_entity_poly.entity_id
_entity_poly.type
_entity_poly.pdbx_seq_one_letter_code
_entity_poly.pdbx_strand_id
1 'polypeptide(L)'
;MENLNLSYTMQKKTKKLLKLKNELDNKKGKLILSSGFTGMLVVYVGLSNDRYFDYAAAAFNTNIPQIYGLEFFDLVTLVLAFISGFVLYSELNKFNKLKSSYESLKQSIKESINSDFCNCSTTCNCKDDYIIFMEGKGIDLI
;
A
#
# COMPACT_ATOMS: atom_id res chain seq x y z
N MET A 1 -9.50 -23.12 12.45
CA MET A 1 -10.80 -22.68 11.88
C MET A 1 -11.88 -23.69 12.24
N GLU A 2 -11.81 -24.31 13.43
CA GLU A 2 -12.42 -25.63 13.65
C GLU A 2 -13.83 -25.61 14.26
N ASN A 3 -14.43 -24.44 14.51
CA ASN A 3 -15.77 -24.33 15.12
C ASN A 3 -16.74 -23.43 14.33
N LEU A 4 -16.43 -23.06 13.08
CA LEU A 4 -17.28 -22.18 12.28
C LEU A 4 -18.00 -22.99 11.20
N ASN A 5 -19.31 -23.24 11.39
CA ASN A 5 -20.23 -23.88 10.43
C ASN A 5 -20.57 -22.96 9.24
N LEU A 6 -19.54 -22.42 8.61
CA LEU A 6 -19.63 -21.60 7.40
C LEU A 6 -19.90 -22.47 6.18
N SER A 7 -20.60 -21.93 5.19
CA SER A 7 -20.65 -22.55 3.87
C SER A 7 -19.24 -22.65 3.26
N TYR A 8 -19.03 -23.65 2.40
CA TYR A 8 -17.73 -23.86 1.74
C TYR A 8 -17.24 -22.61 1.00
N THR A 9 -18.17 -21.91 0.34
CA THR A 9 -17.90 -20.63 -0.34
C THR A 9 -17.38 -19.57 0.62
N MET A 10 -17.97 -19.46 1.81
CA MET A 10 -17.55 -18.51 2.83
C MET A 10 -16.22 -18.87 3.48
N GLN A 11 -15.93 -20.15 3.71
CA GLN A 11 -14.61 -20.58 4.17
C GLN A 11 -13.50 -20.20 3.18
N LYS A 12 -13.75 -20.41 1.87
CA LYS A 12 -12.79 -20.05 0.82
C LYS A 12 -12.58 -18.54 0.72
N LYS A 13 -13.66 -17.74 0.77
CA LYS A 13 -13.57 -16.27 0.81
C LYS A 13 -12.79 -15.78 2.03
N THR A 14 -13.06 -16.35 3.21
CA THR A 14 -12.37 -15.99 4.47
C THR A 14 -10.88 -16.30 4.42
N LYS A 15 -10.49 -17.50 3.96
CA LYS A 15 -9.06 -17.84 3.77
C LYS A 15 -8.36 -16.85 2.83
N LYS A 16 -9.02 -16.49 1.73
CA LYS A 16 -8.49 -15.50 0.78
C LYS A 16 -8.37 -14.11 1.42
N LEU A 17 -9.36 -13.68 2.20
CA LEU A 17 -9.35 -12.40 2.91
C LEU A 17 -8.20 -12.32 3.93
N LEU A 18 -8.02 -13.36 4.74
CA LEU A 18 -6.92 -13.44 5.71
C LEU A 18 -5.55 -13.42 5.03
N LYS A 19 -5.40 -14.12 3.90
CA LYS A 19 -4.17 -14.08 3.11
C LYS A 19 -3.90 -12.66 2.59
N LEU A 20 -4.91 -11.99 2.05
CA LEU A 20 -4.79 -10.60 1.57
C LEU A 20 -4.44 -9.62 2.69
N LYS A 21 -5.02 -9.78 3.89
CA LYS A 21 -4.65 -8.97 5.06
C LYS A 21 -3.18 -9.17 5.44
N ASN A 22 -2.72 -10.41 5.55
CA ASN A 22 -1.32 -10.70 5.86
C ASN A 22 -0.37 -10.13 4.80
N GLU A 23 -0.73 -10.21 3.51
CA GLU A 23 0.05 -9.59 2.44
C GLU A 23 0.06 -8.06 2.52
N LEU A 24 -1.05 -7.44 2.90
CA LEU A 24 -1.14 -5.99 3.14
C LEU A 24 -0.25 -5.56 4.30
N ASP A 25 -0.35 -6.23 5.44
CA ASP A 25 0.43 -5.92 6.64
C ASP A 25 1.94 -6.07 6.37
N ASN A 26 2.34 -7.13 5.66
CA ASN A 26 3.73 -7.34 5.27
C ASN A 26 4.24 -6.28 4.28
N LYS A 27 3.40 -5.85 3.32
CA LYS A 27 3.77 -4.79 2.38
C LYS A 27 3.80 -3.40 3.00
N LYS A 28 2.98 -3.15 4.02
CA LYS A 28 2.91 -1.85 4.71
C LYS A 28 4.27 -1.45 5.28
N GLY A 29 4.97 -2.37 5.93
CA GLY A 29 6.31 -2.10 6.48
C GLY A 29 7.34 -1.71 5.42
N LYS A 30 7.37 -2.44 4.30
CA LYS A 30 8.25 -2.11 3.16
C LYS A 30 7.93 -0.74 2.56
N LEU A 31 6.64 -0.44 2.43
CA LEU A 31 6.19 0.82 1.86
C LEU A 31 6.53 2.02 2.74
N ILE A 32 6.43 1.88 4.07
CA ILE A 32 6.87 2.90 5.02
C ILE A 32 8.36 3.19 4.84
N LEU A 33 9.21 2.15 4.80
CA LEU A 33 10.66 2.32 4.65
C LEU A 33 11.03 2.95 3.29
N SER A 34 10.41 2.48 2.22
CA SER A 34 10.55 3.01 0.86
C SER A 34 10.13 4.49 0.79
N SER A 35 8.98 4.83 1.39
CA SER A 35 8.47 6.20 1.44
C SER A 35 9.33 7.14 2.26
N GLY A 36 9.91 6.67 3.38
CA GLY A 36 10.81 7.47 4.21
C GLY A 36 12.11 7.82 3.48
N PHE A 37 12.72 6.85 2.78
CA PHE A 37 13.92 7.07 1.99
C PHE A 37 13.68 8.06 0.84
N THR A 38 12.63 7.85 0.04
CA THR A 38 12.28 8.79 -1.04
C THR A 38 11.91 10.17 -0.49
N GLY A 39 11.19 10.24 0.62
CA GLY A 39 10.85 11.50 1.28
C GLY A 39 12.09 12.30 1.67
N MET A 40 13.10 11.64 2.24
CA MET A 40 14.37 12.28 2.59
C MET A 40 15.11 12.82 1.37
N LEU A 41 15.15 12.05 0.27
CA LEU A 41 15.75 12.49 -0.99
C LEU A 41 15.03 13.70 -1.59
N VAL A 42 13.70 13.70 -1.58
CA VAL A 42 12.90 14.82 -2.09
C VAL A 42 13.11 16.08 -1.25
N VAL A 43 13.17 15.95 0.09
CA VAL A 43 13.46 17.08 0.98
C VAL A 43 14.85 17.64 0.71
N TYR A 44 15.87 16.78 0.55
CA TYR A 44 17.22 17.22 0.20
C TYR A 44 17.23 17.99 -1.13
N VAL A 45 16.57 17.46 -2.15
CA VAL A 45 16.47 18.12 -3.46
C VAL A 45 15.75 19.47 -3.33
N GLY A 46 14.68 19.53 -2.55
CA GLY A 46 13.92 20.77 -2.30
C GLY A 46 14.71 21.82 -1.52
N LEU A 47 15.57 21.43 -0.57
CA LEU A 47 16.43 22.36 0.16
C LEU A 47 17.58 22.88 -0.71
N SER A 48 18.06 22.09 -1.66
CA SER A 48 19.09 22.48 -2.63
C SER A 48 18.50 23.07 -3.92
N ASN A 49 17.22 23.45 -3.91
CA ASN A 49 16.48 23.86 -5.09
C ASN A 49 17.08 25.08 -5.82
N ASP A 50 17.60 26.06 -5.08
CA ASP A 50 18.23 27.25 -5.67
C ASP A 50 19.41 26.87 -6.58
N ARG A 51 20.24 25.91 -6.15
CA ARG A 51 21.34 25.38 -6.95
C ARG A 51 20.85 24.68 -8.22
N TYR A 52 19.81 23.86 -8.10
CA TYR A 52 19.24 23.14 -9.25
C TYR A 52 18.56 24.09 -10.26
N PHE A 53 17.94 25.18 -9.79
CA PHE A 53 17.40 26.23 -10.65
C PHE A 53 18.50 26.99 -11.39
N ASP A 54 19.58 27.36 -10.70
CA ASP A 54 20.73 28.02 -11.31
C ASP A 54 21.38 27.11 -12.38
N TYR A 55 21.47 25.81 -12.12
CA TYR A 55 21.94 24.82 -13.10
C TYR A 55 21.03 24.70 -14.32
N ALA A 56 19.71 24.66 -14.11
CA ALA A 56 18.75 24.62 -15.20
C ALA A 56 18.84 25.90 -16.05
N ALA A 57 18.93 27.07 -15.41
CA ALA A 57 19.05 28.36 -16.10
C ALA A 57 20.35 28.45 -16.93
N ALA A 58 21.48 27.98 -16.39
CA ALA A 58 22.76 27.94 -17.10
C ALA A 58 22.74 27.00 -18.32
N ALA A 59 21.93 25.93 -18.30
CA ALA A 59 21.77 25.04 -19.45
C ALA A 59 21.05 25.71 -20.64
N PHE A 60 20.17 26.68 -20.37
CA PHE A 60 19.41 27.40 -21.40
C PHE A 60 20.00 28.78 -21.77
N ASN A 61 20.97 29.29 -21.00
CA ASN A 61 21.54 30.61 -21.24
C ASN A 61 23.07 30.60 -21.06
N THR A 62 23.80 30.61 -22.18
CA THR A 62 25.27 30.49 -22.24
C THR A 62 26.02 31.72 -21.73
N ASN A 63 25.31 32.84 -21.50
CA ASN A 63 25.90 34.09 -21.00
C ASN A 63 25.97 34.17 -19.47
N ILE A 64 25.36 33.19 -18.76
CA ILE A 64 25.50 33.09 -17.31
C ILE A 64 26.88 32.46 -17.06
N PRO A 65 27.77 33.11 -16.28
CA PRO A 65 29.06 32.52 -15.94
C PRO A 65 28.80 31.14 -15.35
N GLN A 66 29.46 30.09 -15.87
CA GLN A 66 29.30 28.72 -15.37
C GLN A 66 29.71 28.69 -13.90
N ILE A 67 28.73 28.88 -13.00
CA ILE A 67 28.90 28.62 -11.58
C ILE A 67 28.99 27.11 -11.50
N TYR A 68 30.22 26.58 -11.50
CA TYR A 68 30.61 25.19 -11.23
C TYR A 68 29.55 24.17 -11.65
N GLY A 69 29.62 23.68 -12.89
CA GLY A 69 28.66 22.72 -13.45
C GLY A 69 28.31 21.60 -12.47
N LEU A 70 27.05 21.16 -12.50
CA LEU A 70 26.42 20.21 -11.59
C LEU A 70 27.43 19.24 -10.96
N GLU A 71 27.70 19.39 -9.66
CA GLU A 71 28.67 18.52 -8.99
C GLU A 71 28.21 17.06 -9.16
N PHE A 72 29.16 16.14 -9.34
CA PHE A 72 28.86 14.72 -9.57
C PHE A 72 27.88 14.16 -8.52
N PHE A 73 28.00 14.63 -7.26
CA PHE A 73 27.14 14.24 -6.16
C PHE A 73 25.68 14.70 -6.32
N ASP A 74 25.46 15.87 -6.88
CA ASP A 74 24.12 16.42 -7.16
C ASP A 74 23.43 15.65 -8.29
N LEU A 75 24.18 15.26 -9.31
CA LEU A 75 23.65 14.46 -10.42
C LEU A 75 23.24 13.07 -9.92
N VAL A 76 24.10 12.44 -9.12
CA VAL A 76 23.82 11.15 -8.47
C VAL A 76 22.57 11.26 -7.59
N THR A 77 22.43 12.33 -6.82
CA THR A 77 21.29 12.51 -5.92
C THR A 77 19.97 12.68 -6.68
N LEU A 78 19.96 13.47 -7.76
CA LEU A 78 18.78 13.63 -8.64
C LEU A 78 18.38 12.31 -9.31
N VAL A 79 19.36 11.55 -9.83
CA VAL A 79 19.09 10.25 -10.45
C VAL A 79 18.54 9.25 -9.43
N LEU A 80 19.11 9.20 -8.22
CA LEU A 80 18.61 8.35 -7.13
C LEU A 80 17.20 8.77 -6.69
N ALA A 81 16.92 10.07 -6.58
CA ALA A 81 15.59 10.58 -6.26
C ALA A 81 14.57 10.13 -7.32
N PHE A 82 14.90 10.24 -8.61
CA PHE A 82 14.02 9.84 -9.70
C PHE A 82 13.75 8.32 -9.70
N ILE A 83 14.80 7.51 -9.58
CA ILE A 83 14.66 6.04 -9.53
C ILE A 83 13.84 5.62 -8.31
N SER A 84 14.13 6.18 -7.13
CA SER A 84 13.41 5.85 -5.90
C SER A 84 11.93 6.25 -5.99
N GLY A 85 11.62 7.40 -6.59
CA GLY A 85 10.24 7.83 -6.84
C GLY A 85 9.48 6.89 -7.76
N PHE A 86 10.11 6.42 -8.84
CA PHE A 86 9.49 5.44 -9.74
C PHE A 86 9.22 4.10 -9.07
N VAL A 87 10.18 3.61 -8.26
CA VAL A 87 10.01 2.37 -7.48
C VAL A 87 8.86 2.54 -6.48
N LEU A 88 8.86 3.62 -5.71
CA LEU A 88 7.81 3.91 -4.73
C LEU A 88 6.43 4.00 -5.40
N TYR A 89 6.33 4.66 -6.55
CA TYR A 89 5.09 4.74 -7.32
C TYR A 89 4.59 3.34 -7.75
N SER A 90 5.48 2.48 -8.23
CA SER A 90 5.15 1.09 -8.60
C SER A 90 4.68 0.28 -7.39
N GLU A 91 5.34 0.42 -6.25
CA GLU A 91 4.96 -0.25 -5.00
C GLU A 91 3.62 0.25 -4.47
N LEU A 92 3.38 1.56 -4.49
CA LEU A 92 2.10 2.19 -4.15
C LEU A 92 0.97 1.67 -5.03
N ASN A 93 1.17 1.57 -6.34
CA ASN A 93 0.14 1.06 -7.24
C ASN A 93 -0.18 -0.41 -6.94
N LYS A 94 0.84 -1.24 -6.70
CA LYS A 94 0.65 -2.64 -6.28
C LYS A 94 -0.08 -2.74 -4.93
N PHE A 95 0.26 -1.88 -3.97
CA PHE A 95 -0.39 -1.83 -2.67
C PHE A 95 -1.86 -1.40 -2.79
N ASN A 96 -2.16 -0.37 -3.59
CA ASN A 96 -3.51 0.10 -3.84
C ASN A 96 -4.37 -0.96 -4.53
N LYS A 97 -3.83 -1.71 -5.50
CA LYS A 97 -4.52 -2.86 -6.11
C LYS A 97 -4.81 -3.97 -5.11
N LEU A 98 -3.86 -4.26 -4.22
CA LEU A 98 -4.04 -5.25 -3.16
C LEU A 98 -5.10 -4.81 -2.14
N LYS A 99 -5.06 -3.53 -1.73
CA LYS A 99 -6.03 -2.92 -0.83
C LYS A 99 -7.44 -2.94 -1.42
N SER A 100 -7.59 -2.57 -2.69
CA SER A 100 -8.86 -2.63 -3.40
C SER A 100 -9.42 -4.06 -3.51
N SER A 101 -8.56 -5.04 -3.81
CA SER A 101 -8.94 -6.47 -3.79
C SER A 101 -9.38 -6.96 -2.41
N TYR A 102 -8.75 -6.44 -1.34
CA TYR A 102 -9.14 -6.74 0.03
C TYR A 102 -10.48 -6.11 0.40
N GLU A 103 -10.67 -4.82 0.15
CA GLU A 103 -11.91 -4.10 0.46
C GLU A 103 -13.12 -4.64 -0.31
N SER A 104 -12.95 -4.91 -1.61
CA SER A 104 -14.01 -5.54 -2.43
C SER A 104 -14.40 -6.93 -1.91
N LEU A 105 -13.43 -7.75 -1.50
CA LEU A 105 -13.71 -9.07 -0.94
C LEU A 105 -14.37 -8.96 0.45
N LYS A 106 -13.93 -8.01 1.27
CA LYS A 106 -14.53 -7.69 2.57
C LYS A 106 -15.99 -7.28 2.41
N GLN A 107 -16.28 -6.40 1.45
CA GLN A 107 -17.63 -5.95 1.15
C GLN A 107 -18.50 -7.11 0.62
N SER A 108 -17.97 -7.95 -0.29
CA SER A 108 -18.70 -9.14 -0.75
C SER A 108 -19.03 -10.11 0.40
N ILE A 109 -18.14 -10.24 1.40
CA ILE A 109 -18.41 -11.02 2.61
C ILE A 109 -19.53 -10.36 3.42
N LYS A 110 -19.49 -9.05 3.63
CA LYS A 110 -20.52 -8.27 4.36
C LYS A 110 -21.91 -8.41 3.72
N GLU A 111 -21.98 -8.37 2.40
CA GLU A 111 -23.24 -8.59 1.66
C GLU A 111 -23.71 -10.05 1.79
N SER A 112 -22.80 -11.03 1.67
CA SER A 112 -23.12 -12.46 1.77
C SER A 112 -23.54 -12.88 3.19
N ILE A 113 -23.16 -12.12 4.22
CA ILE A 113 -23.52 -12.36 5.63
C ILE A 113 -25.04 -12.30 5.84
N ASN A 114 -25.78 -11.57 5.01
CA ASN A 114 -27.22 -11.37 5.18
C ASN A 114 -28.11 -12.33 4.36
N SER A 115 -27.56 -13.09 3.42
CA SER A 115 -28.38 -13.89 2.48
C SER A 115 -28.22 -15.40 2.62
N ASP A 116 -27.02 -15.96 2.86
CA ASP A 116 -26.78 -17.42 3.01
C ASP A 116 -25.39 -17.71 3.58
N PHE A 117 -25.22 -17.49 4.89
CA PHE A 117 -23.89 -17.44 5.52
C PHE A 117 -23.47 -18.76 6.20
N CYS A 118 -24.39 -19.36 6.95
CA CYS A 118 -24.15 -20.54 7.78
C CYS A 118 -24.80 -21.78 7.19
N ASN A 119 -24.10 -22.91 7.23
CA ASN A 119 -24.64 -24.20 6.85
C ASN A 119 -25.24 -24.89 8.09
N CYS A 120 -26.33 -24.33 8.61
CA CYS A 120 -27.01 -24.80 9.81
C CYS A 120 -28.43 -25.26 9.46
N SER A 121 -28.86 -26.42 9.97
CA SER A 121 -30.24 -26.92 9.83
C SER A 121 -31.21 -26.33 10.87
N THR A 122 -30.70 -25.57 11.84
CA THR A 122 -31.43 -24.94 12.97
C THR A 122 -30.88 -23.54 13.25
N THR A 123 -31.54 -22.77 14.14
CA THR A 123 -31.07 -21.45 14.62
C THR A 123 -29.64 -21.56 15.15
N CYS A 124 -28.68 -20.88 14.50
CA CYS A 124 -27.28 -20.95 14.89
C CYS A 124 -26.62 -19.57 15.00
N ASN A 125 -25.75 -19.43 16.00
CA ASN A 125 -24.98 -18.22 16.26
C ASN A 125 -23.71 -18.12 15.38
N CYS A 126 -23.62 -18.91 14.30
CA CYS A 126 -22.39 -18.98 13.49
C CYS A 126 -22.03 -17.64 12.82
N LYS A 127 -23.01 -16.73 12.63
CA LYS A 127 -22.76 -15.36 12.19
C LYS A 127 -22.00 -14.55 13.24
N ASP A 128 -22.47 -14.57 14.48
CA ASP A 128 -21.85 -13.81 15.58
C ASP A 128 -20.47 -14.38 15.93
N ASP A 129 -20.34 -15.71 15.98
CA ASP A 129 -19.05 -16.39 16.17
C ASP A 129 -18.05 -16.03 15.07
N TYR A 130 -18.53 -15.86 13.83
CA TYR A 130 -17.69 -15.43 12.71
C TYR A 130 -17.27 -13.97 12.84
N ILE A 131 -18.19 -13.08 13.20
CA ILE A 131 -17.87 -11.66 13.41
C ILE A 131 -16.81 -11.53 14.50
N ILE A 132 -17.00 -12.19 15.65
CA ILE A 132 -16.04 -12.20 16.76
C ILE A 132 -14.68 -12.75 16.31
N PHE A 133 -14.67 -13.84 15.53
CA PHE A 133 -13.43 -14.39 14.98
C PHE A 133 -12.69 -13.39 14.06
N MET A 134 -13.43 -12.65 13.24
CA MET A 134 -12.87 -11.69 12.29
C MET A 134 -12.39 -10.42 12.98
N GLU A 135 -13.12 -9.93 13.98
CA GLU A 135 -12.68 -8.86 14.88
C GLU A 135 -11.40 -9.24 15.62
N GLY A 136 -11.30 -10.48 16.11
CA GLY A 136 -10.07 -11.03 16.71
C GLY A 136 -8.88 -11.09 15.73
N LYS A 137 -9.12 -11.00 14.43
CA LYS A 137 -8.10 -10.84 13.38
C LYS A 137 -7.94 -9.40 12.91
N GLY A 138 -8.56 -8.44 13.59
CA GLY A 138 -8.56 -7.02 13.26
C GLY A 138 -9.27 -6.71 11.95
N ILE A 139 -10.32 -7.47 11.60
CA ILE A 139 -11.16 -7.24 10.42
C ILE A 139 -12.57 -6.96 10.91
N ASP A 140 -12.96 -5.70 10.88
CA ASP A 140 -14.32 -5.28 11.21
C ASP A 140 -15.27 -5.56 10.04
N LEU A 141 -16.35 -6.30 10.28
CA LEU A 141 -17.33 -6.68 9.26
C LEU A 141 -18.72 -6.04 9.50
N ILE A 142 -18.87 -5.22 10.55
CA ILE A 142 -20.12 -4.53 10.91
C ILE A 142 -20.18 -3.15 10.24
#